data_AF-A0A8T4VWN1-F1
#
_entry.id   AF-A0A8T4VWN1-F1
#
_cell.length_a   1.000
_cell.length_b   1.000
_cell.length_c   1.000
_cell.angle_alpha   90.00
_cell.angle_beta   90.00
_cell.angle_gamma   90.00
#
_symmetry.space_group_name_H-M   'P 1'
#
loop_
_entity.id
_entity.type
_entity.pdbx_description
1 polymer ?
#
loop_
_entity_poly.entity_id
_entity_poly.type
_entity_poly.pdbx_seq_one_letter_code
_entity_poly.pdbx_strand_id
1 'polypeptide(L)'
;MKKTLILFALSILIFFSFISENSRSIQNIFSAEKKNQIDQNINLLYTIPLKKGDIVWRWVDPELFPLFQYFTHPLLFTGSIQNNTYEFIEAHGGRGVTYTYYTEQQIKQNDLLNFAHRLTRETSSEEIIENALLFAHSRLDQNDKFVPLFYFNENLELRYHEKNQNPNDETDPLSNKWYCTELIWAAFMNQGINIDFNDG
;
A
#
# COMPACT_ATOMS: atom_id res chain seq x y z
N MET A 1 -45.33 -30.04 14.33
CA MET A 1 -44.74 -29.01 13.44
C MET A 1 -43.74 -28.07 14.13
N LYS A 2 -44.01 -27.50 15.32
CA LYS A 2 -43.07 -26.56 15.99
C LYS A 2 -41.69 -27.15 16.35
N LYS A 3 -41.60 -28.44 16.73
CA LYS A 3 -40.33 -29.10 17.10
C LYS A 3 -39.38 -29.32 15.91
N THR A 4 -39.93 -29.55 14.71
CA THR A 4 -39.14 -29.76 13.49
C THR A 4 -38.49 -28.47 12.98
N LEU A 5 -39.16 -27.33 13.16
CA LEU A 5 -38.64 -26.02 12.76
C LEU A 5 -37.45 -25.58 13.62
N ILE A 6 -37.49 -25.88 14.93
CA ILE A 6 -36.40 -25.56 15.87
C ILE A 6 -35.15 -26.38 15.55
N LEU A 7 -35.30 -27.67 15.26
CA LEU A 7 -34.16 -28.54 14.90
C LEU A 7 -33.50 -28.11 13.58
N PHE A 8 -34.29 -27.66 12.60
CA PHE A 8 -33.77 -27.15 11.33
C PHE A 8 -33.02 -25.81 11.48
N ALA A 9 -33.51 -24.90 12.32
CA ALA A 9 -32.81 -23.66 12.63
C ALA A 9 -31.48 -23.90 13.37
N LEU A 10 -31.47 -24.87 14.31
CA LEU A 10 -30.25 -25.23 15.04
C LEU A 10 -29.18 -25.84 14.12
N SER A 11 -29.57 -26.70 13.18
CA SER A 11 -28.63 -27.31 12.23
C SER A 11 -28.02 -26.28 11.28
N ILE A 12 -28.79 -25.27 10.88
CA ILE A 12 -28.28 -24.16 10.07
C ILE A 12 -27.26 -23.33 10.85
N LEU A 13 -27.54 -22.99 12.11
CA LEU A 13 -26.61 -22.24 12.97
C LEU A 13 -25.30 -22.98 13.21
N ILE A 14 -25.35 -24.29 13.46
CA ILE A 14 -24.16 -25.13 13.64
C ILE A 14 -23.36 -25.19 12.33
N PHE A 15 -24.03 -25.34 11.19
CA PHE A 15 -23.38 -25.37 9.88
C PHE A 15 -22.69 -24.03 9.53
N PHE A 16 -23.33 -22.89 9.79
CA PHE A 16 -22.70 -21.58 9.61
C PHE A 16 -21.53 -21.34 10.56
N SER A 17 -21.63 -21.78 11.82
CA SER A 17 -20.55 -21.67 12.79
C SER A 17 -19.33 -22.49 12.34
N PHE A 18 -19.55 -23.72 11.88
CA PHE A 18 -18.53 -24.61 11.34
C PHE A 18 -17.88 -24.06 10.06
N ILE A 19 -18.64 -23.43 9.17
CA ILE A 19 -18.08 -22.73 7.99
C ILE A 19 -17.21 -21.54 8.43
N SER A 20 -17.64 -20.75 9.41
CA SER A 20 -16.87 -19.56 9.85
C SER A 20 -15.56 -19.92 10.56
N GLU A 21 -15.55 -21.02 11.33
CA GLU A 21 -14.34 -21.49 12.00
C GLU A 21 -13.35 -22.10 10.99
N ASN A 22 -13.85 -22.89 10.04
CA ASN A 22 -13.00 -23.45 8.99
C ASN A 22 -12.50 -22.39 8.01
N SER A 23 -13.30 -21.35 7.69
CA SER A 23 -12.84 -20.25 6.85
C SER A 23 -11.74 -19.43 7.52
N ARG A 24 -11.86 -19.15 8.83
CA ARG A 24 -10.78 -18.51 9.61
C ARG A 24 -9.53 -19.38 9.69
N SER A 25 -9.69 -20.68 9.93
CA SER A 25 -8.56 -21.63 9.98
C SER A 25 -7.80 -21.69 8.64
N ILE A 26 -8.53 -21.84 7.53
CA ILE A 26 -7.95 -21.87 6.19
C ILE A 26 -7.31 -20.51 5.84
N GLN A 27 -7.96 -19.39 6.16
CA GLN A 27 -7.38 -18.04 5.99
C GLN A 27 -6.09 -17.86 6.80
N ASN A 28 -6.04 -18.36 8.04
CA ASN A 28 -4.85 -18.29 8.88
C ASN A 28 -3.71 -19.15 8.32
N ILE A 29 -3.99 -20.33 7.76
CA ILE A 29 -2.98 -21.20 7.14
C ILE A 29 -2.41 -20.56 5.88
N PHE A 30 -3.26 -20.05 4.98
CA PHE A 30 -2.80 -19.32 3.78
C PHE A 30 -2.01 -18.05 4.14
N SER A 31 -2.39 -17.36 5.23
CA SER A 31 -1.64 -16.20 5.72
C SER A 31 -0.24 -16.57 6.22
N ALA A 32 -0.10 -17.72 6.90
CA ALA A 32 1.16 -18.16 7.48
C ALA A 32 2.12 -18.73 6.43
N GLU A 33 1.62 -19.48 5.44
CA GLU A 33 2.43 -19.97 4.32
C GLU A 33 2.88 -18.83 3.40
N LYS A 34 1.98 -17.90 3.05
CA LYS A 34 2.34 -16.72 2.25
C LYS A 34 3.35 -15.85 3.01
N LYS A 35 3.16 -15.64 4.32
CA LYS A 35 4.14 -14.95 5.17
C LYS A 35 5.50 -15.66 5.21
N ASN A 36 5.54 -16.98 5.41
CA ASN A 36 6.81 -17.72 5.42
C ASN A 36 7.55 -17.67 4.07
N GLN A 37 6.83 -17.72 2.95
CA GLN A 37 7.42 -17.58 1.61
C GLN A 37 7.95 -16.16 1.37
N ILE A 38 7.26 -15.15 1.90
CA ILE A 38 7.70 -13.76 1.91
C ILE A 38 8.95 -13.60 2.77
N ASP A 39 8.98 -14.14 3.99
CA ASP A 39 10.11 -14.10 4.94
C ASP A 39 11.39 -14.74 4.35
N GLN A 40 11.27 -15.79 3.53
CA GLN A 40 12.40 -16.40 2.83
C GLN A 40 12.96 -15.53 1.70
N ASN A 41 12.10 -14.82 0.96
CA ASN A 41 12.52 -13.88 -0.09
C ASN A 41 13.08 -12.56 0.49
N ILE A 42 12.63 -12.18 1.69
CA ILE A 42 13.05 -10.97 2.42
C ILE A 42 14.54 -11.01 2.79
N ASN A 43 15.06 -12.17 3.21
CA ASN A 43 16.48 -12.29 3.56
C ASN A 43 17.44 -12.02 2.38
N LEU A 44 16.99 -12.19 1.13
CA LEU A 44 17.76 -11.81 -0.06
C LEU A 44 17.75 -10.29 -0.32
N LEU A 45 16.65 -9.60 0.04
CA LEU A 45 16.48 -8.17 -0.26
C LEU A 45 17.33 -7.25 0.63
N TYR A 46 17.63 -7.65 1.87
CA TYR A 46 18.47 -6.88 2.81
C TYR A 46 19.94 -6.73 2.40
N THR A 47 20.40 -7.46 1.38
CA THR A 47 21.81 -7.46 0.96
C THR A 47 22.18 -6.38 -0.05
N ILE A 48 21.17 -5.77 -0.69
CA ILE A 48 21.40 -4.80 -1.75
C ILE A 48 21.03 -3.40 -1.25
N PRO A 49 21.97 -2.43 -1.28
CA PRO A 49 21.71 -1.07 -0.85
C PRO A 49 20.52 -0.43 -1.59
N LEU A 50 19.73 0.33 -0.84
CA LEU A 50 18.70 1.20 -1.41
C LEU A 50 19.35 2.28 -2.28
N LYS A 51 18.69 2.61 -3.39
CA LYS A 51 19.06 3.70 -4.30
C LYS A 51 17.84 4.55 -4.56
N LYS A 52 18.07 5.85 -4.76
CA LYS A 52 17.00 6.80 -5.10
C LYS A 52 16.06 6.23 -6.17
N GLY A 53 14.76 6.43 -5.98
CA GLY A 53 13.73 5.93 -6.89
C GLY A 53 13.29 4.48 -6.64
N ASP A 54 13.93 3.76 -5.70
CA ASP A 54 13.42 2.48 -5.24
C ASP A 54 12.03 2.65 -4.59
N ILE A 55 11.10 1.77 -4.93
CA ILE A 55 9.79 1.68 -4.28
C ILE A 55 9.87 0.62 -3.18
N VAL A 56 9.62 1.04 -1.95
CA VAL A 56 9.66 0.21 -0.76
C VAL A 56 8.25 0.03 -0.21
N TRP A 57 7.86 -1.20 0.08
CA TRP A 57 6.53 -1.52 0.60
C TRP A 57 6.58 -1.85 2.07
N ARG A 58 5.94 -1.02 2.89
CA ARG A 58 5.71 -1.25 4.31
C ARG A 58 4.43 -2.04 4.52
N TRP A 59 4.45 -3.02 5.43
CA TRP A 59 3.23 -3.64 5.91
C TRP A 59 2.41 -2.67 6.75
N VAL A 60 1.11 -2.59 6.47
CA VAL A 60 0.17 -1.89 7.33
C VAL A 60 -0.47 -2.89 8.28
N ASP A 61 -0.56 -2.50 9.55
CA ASP A 61 -1.20 -3.32 10.57
C ASP A 61 -2.65 -3.66 10.15
N PRO A 62 -3.00 -4.95 10.01
CA PRO A 62 -4.34 -5.36 9.63
C PRO A 62 -5.41 -4.92 10.64
N GLU A 63 -5.06 -4.59 11.89
CA GLU A 63 -6.01 -4.00 12.85
C GLU A 63 -6.47 -2.59 12.42
N LEU A 64 -5.61 -1.84 11.70
CA LEU A 64 -5.96 -0.52 11.17
C LEU A 64 -6.80 -0.61 9.88
N PHE A 65 -6.66 -1.71 9.14
CA PHE A 65 -7.39 -1.95 7.89
C PHE A 65 -7.92 -3.40 7.82
N PRO A 66 -8.93 -3.75 8.63
CA PRO A 66 -9.40 -5.13 8.79
C PRO A 66 -10.01 -5.73 7.52
N LEU A 67 -10.38 -4.90 6.54
CA LEU A 67 -10.89 -5.34 5.24
C LEU A 67 -9.77 -5.70 4.25
N PHE A 68 -8.51 -5.37 4.55
CA PHE A 68 -7.36 -5.56 3.67
C PHE A 68 -6.24 -6.28 4.44
N GLN A 69 -6.35 -7.61 4.53
CA GLN A 69 -5.42 -8.47 5.28
C GLN A 69 -3.95 -8.43 4.81
N TYR A 70 -3.66 -7.77 3.68
CA TYR A 70 -2.33 -7.64 3.10
C TYR A 70 -2.14 -6.25 2.47
N PHE A 71 -2.53 -5.19 3.19
CA PHE A 71 -2.31 -3.84 2.67
C PHE A 71 -0.83 -3.47 2.82
N THR A 72 -0.15 -3.35 1.69
CA THR A 72 1.20 -2.80 1.62
C THR A 72 1.10 -1.31 1.28
N HIS A 73 1.86 -0.50 2.01
CA HIS A 73 1.97 0.94 1.81
C HIS A 73 3.28 1.24 1.10
N PRO A 74 3.25 1.69 -0.16
CA PRO A 74 4.47 1.99 -0.89
C PRO A 74 5.06 3.34 -0.44
N LEU A 75 6.38 3.39 -0.45
CA LEU A 75 7.24 4.50 -0.05
C LEU A 75 8.24 4.71 -1.20
N LEU A 76 8.46 5.96 -1.61
CA LEU A 76 9.46 6.29 -2.62
C LEU A 76 10.76 6.73 -1.95
N PHE A 77 11.83 5.95 -2.08
CA PHE A 77 13.11 6.26 -1.44
C PHE A 77 13.81 7.46 -2.11
N THR A 78 14.13 8.49 -1.33
CA THR A 78 14.75 9.73 -1.82
C THR A 78 16.24 9.83 -1.53
N GLY A 79 16.74 9.05 -0.57
CA GLY A 79 18.15 8.99 -0.24
C GLY A 79 18.44 8.62 1.21
N SER A 80 19.73 8.53 1.51
CA SER A 80 20.23 8.38 2.88
C SER A 80 20.60 9.74 3.44
N ILE A 81 20.18 10.01 4.67
CA ILE A 81 20.63 11.16 5.46
C ILE A 81 21.65 10.67 6.51
N GLN A 82 22.04 11.54 7.45
CA GLN A 82 23.03 11.19 8.47
C GLN A 82 22.56 10.04 9.39
N ASN A 83 23.53 9.33 9.97
CA ASN A 83 23.32 8.29 10.98
C ASN A 83 22.44 7.10 10.51
N ASN A 84 22.73 6.56 9.33
CA ASN A 84 22.02 5.39 8.76
C ASN A 84 20.49 5.56 8.75
N THR A 85 20.04 6.80 8.55
CA THR A 85 18.62 7.11 8.42
C THR A 85 18.28 7.32 6.96
N TYR A 86 17.22 6.67 6.52
CA TYR A 86 16.72 6.66 5.16
C TYR A 86 15.50 7.56 5.08
N GLU A 87 15.44 8.37 4.03
CA GLU A 87 14.33 9.27 3.76
C GLU A 87 13.46 8.70 2.63
N PHE A 88 12.15 8.82 2.82
CA PHE A 88 11.14 8.39 1.85
C PHE A 88 10.04 9.45 1.72
N ILE A 89 9.44 9.54 0.54
CA ILE A 89 8.18 10.28 0.33
C ILE A 89 7.03 9.29 0.30
N GLU A 90 5.93 9.61 0.98
CA GLU A 90 4.71 8.81 1.04
C GLU A 90 3.45 9.69 0.95
N ALA A 91 2.33 9.15 0.45
CA ALA A 91 1.01 9.74 0.66
C ALA A 91 0.28 9.01 1.79
N HIS A 92 0.17 9.66 2.94
CA HIS A 92 -0.30 9.07 4.19
C HIS A 92 -1.73 9.51 4.54
N GLY A 93 -2.55 8.55 4.97
CA GLY A 93 -3.89 8.81 5.50
C GLY A 93 -3.85 9.79 6.66
N GLY A 94 -4.39 11.00 6.48
CA GLY A 94 -4.43 12.04 7.52
C GLY A 94 -3.18 12.91 7.68
N ARG A 95 -2.12 12.70 6.87
CA ARG A 95 -0.97 13.61 6.79
C ARG A 95 -0.72 14.16 5.37
N GLY A 96 -1.43 13.66 4.37
CA GLY A 96 -1.19 14.00 2.97
C GLY A 96 0.16 13.48 2.48
N VAL A 97 0.75 14.15 1.48
CA VAL A 97 2.08 13.80 0.98
C VAL A 97 3.14 14.37 1.92
N THR A 98 4.00 13.51 2.44
CA THR A 98 4.94 13.86 3.50
C THR A 98 6.22 13.05 3.40
N TYR A 99 7.25 13.53 4.08
CA TYR A 99 8.46 12.75 4.32
C TYR A 99 8.30 11.82 5.51
N THR A 100 8.90 10.64 5.39
CA THR A 100 9.03 9.69 6.48
C THR A 100 10.45 9.16 6.55
N TYR A 101 10.88 8.84 7.76
CA TYR A 101 12.28 8.57 8.07
C TYR A 101 12.39 7.26 8.83
N TYR A 102 13.29 6.39 8.36
CA TYR A 102 13.57 5.13 9.02
C TYR A 102 15.05 4.90 9.15
N THR A 103 15.50 4.56 10.35
CA THR A 103 16.84 4.01 10.53
C THR A 103 16.94 2.64 9.86
N GLU A 104 18.16 2.25 9.47
CA GLU A 104 18.44 0.90 8.99
C GLU A 104 17.98 -0.18 9.98
N GLN A 105 18.09 0.09 11.28
CA GLN A 105 17.61 -0.82 12.31
C GLN A 105 16.09 -0.95 12.30
N GLN A 106 15.34 0.15 12.23
CA GLN A 106 13.87 0.11 12.14
C GLN A 106 13.41 -0.62 10.89
N ILE A 107 14.09 -0.41 9.77
CA ILE A 107 13.83 -1.14 8.54
C ILE A 107 13.96 -2.66 8.72
N LYS A 108 15.03 -3.11 9.40
CA LYS A 108 15.30 -4.53 9.66
C LYS A 108 14.38 -5.14 10.72
N GLN A 109 13.88 -4.34 11.66
CA GLN A 109 13.08 -4.81 12.80
C GLN A 109 11.57 -4.80 12.56
N ASN A 110 11.08 -3.84 11.76
CA ASN A 110 9.64 -3.63 11.55
C ASN A 110 9.14 -4.30 10.25
N ASP A 111 9.92 -5.18 9.62
CA ASP A 111 9.53 -5.83 8.36
C ASP A 111 9.07 -4.82 7.27
N LEU A 112 9.65 -3.61 7.33
CA LEU A 112 9.27 -2.49 6.45
C LEU A 112 9.73 -2.69 5.01
N LEU A 113 10.64 -3.65 4.79
CA LEU A 113 11.22 -4.00 3.50
C LEU A 113 10.72 -5.35 2.99
N ASN A 114 9.49 -5.74 3.32
CA ASN A 114 9.00 -7.04 2.90
C ASN A 114 8.95 -7.19 1.37
N PHE A 115 8.83 -6.07 0.66
CA PHE A 115 9.02 -6.01 -0.78
C PHE A 115 9.65 -4.66 -1.13
N ALA A 116 10.90 -4.63 -1.57
CA ALA A 116 11.36 -3.50 -2.37
C ALA A 116 11.07 -3.88 -3.82
N HIS A 117 10.04 -3.30 -4.44
CA HIS A 117 9.86 -3.44 -5.88
C HIS A 117 10.91 -2.56 -6.55
N ARG A 118 11.99 -3.19 -6.98
CA ARG A 118 13.11 -2.56 -7.69
C ARG A 118 12.87 -2.39 -9.18
N LEU A 119 11.64 -2.66 -9.64
CA LEU A 119 11.23 -2.57 -11.05
C LEU A 119 11.58 -1.22 -11.69
N THR A 120 11.56 -0.13 -10.91
CA THR A 120 11.93 1.21 -11.38
C THR A 120 13.41 1.30 -11.77
N ARG A 121 14.31 0.64 -11.02
CA ARG A 121 15.77 0.75 -11.22
C ARG A 121 16.25 0.08 -12.51
N GLU A 122 15.65 -1.04 -12.90
CA GLU A 122 16.08 -1.78 -14.10
C GLU A 122 15.54 -1.17 -15.40
N THR A 123 14.49 -0.35 -15.29
CA THR A 123 13.73 0.15 -16.43
C THR A 123 13.83 1.67 -16.62
N SER A 124 14.43 2.40 -15.68
CA SER A 124 14.45 3.88 -15.68
C SER A 124 15.87 4.45 -15.75
N SER A 125 16.03 5.56 -16.46
CA SER A 125 17.25 6.39 -16.38
C SER A 125 17.28 7.19 -15.07
N GLU A 126 18.47 7.69 -14.71
CA GLU A 126 18.63 8.60 -13.56
C GLU A 126 17.77 9.86 -13.69
N GLU A 127 17.63 10.39 -14.92
CA GLU A 127 16.75 11.53 -15.22
C GLU A 127 15.28 11.22 -14.91
N ILE A 128 14.78 10.04 -15.30
CA ILE A 128 13.41 9.63 -15.00
C ILE A 128 13.19 9.52 -13.48
N ILE A 129 14.16 8.95 -12.76
CA ILE A 129 14.10 8.82 -11.30
C ILE A 129 14.05 10.20 -10.64
N GLU A 130 14.94 11.12 -11.03
CA GLU A 130 14.96 12.47 -10.46
C GLU A 130 13.69 13.25 -10.79
N ASN A 131 13.14 13.14 -12.01
CA ASN A 131 11.88 13.79 -12.36
C ASN A 131 10.67 13.20 -11.62
N ALA A 132 10.64 11.88 -11.40
CA ALA A 132 9.61 11.25 -10.57
C ALA A 132 9.69 11.72 -9.11
N LEU A 133 10.90 11.85 -8.56
CA LEU A 133 11.12 12.41 -7.23
C LEU A 133 10.70 13.88 -7.14
N LEU A 134 11.03 14.70 -8.15
CA LEU A 134 10.59 16.10 -8.23
C LEU A 134 9.06 16.21 -8.28
N PHE A 135 8.40 15.32 -9.05
CA PHE A 135 6.94 15.25 -9.06
C PHE A 135 6.40 14.97 -7.66
N ALA A 136 6.86 13.91 -7.00
CA ALA A 136 6.39 13.53 -5.67
C ALA A 136 6.66 14.64 -4.63
N HIS A 137 7.86 15.23 -4.65
CA HIS A 137 8.24 16.35 -3.79
C HIS A 137 7.35 17.57 -3.99
N SER A 138 7.00 17.90 -5.23
CA SER A 138 6.11 19.03 -5.54
C SER A 138 4.67 18.85 -5.07
N ARG A 139 4.33 17.71 -4.44
CA ARG A 139 3.04 17.43 -3.79
C ARG A 139 3.07 17.59 -2.28
N LEU A 140 4.24 17.87 -1.68
CA LEU A 140 4.35 18.17 -0.24
C LEU A 140 3.44 19.33 0.16
N ASP A 141 3.03 19.34 1.43
CA ASP A 141 2.16 20.35 2.05
C ASP A 141 0.73 20.42 1.49
N GLN A 142 0.33 19.46 0.65
CA GLN A 142 -1.07 19.21 0.31
C GLN A 142 -1.78 18.41 1.42
N ASN A 143 -1.53 18.78 2.69
CA ASN A 143 -1.78 17.98 3.88
C ASN A 143 -3.27 17.74 4.21
N ASP A 144 -4.18 18.54 3.62
CA ASP A 144 -5.64 18.44 3.86
C ASP A 144 -6.35 17.45 2.91
N LYS A 145 -5.60 16.67 2.13
CA LYS A 145 -6.09 16.09 0.87
C LYS A 145 -5.74 14.62 0.68
N PHE A 146 -5.89 13.81 1.72
CA PHE A 146 -5.96 12.36 1.51
C PHE A 146 -7.33 11.99 0.93
N VAL A 147 -7.34 11.24 -0.17
CA VAL A 147 -8.55 10.54 -0.62
C VAL A 147 -8.40 9.07 -0.27
N PRO A 148 -9.31 8.52 0.55
CA PRO A 148 -9.39 7.08 0.68
C PRO A 148 -9.71 6.48 -0.69
N LEU A 149 -9.09 5.33 -1.01
CA LEU A 149 -9.30 4.56 -2.24
C LEU A 149 -10.79 4.38 -2.58
N PHE A 150 -11.61 4.34 -1.53
CA PHE A 150 -13.06 4.40 -1.60
C PHE A 150 -13.57 5.62 -0.86
N TYR A 151 -14.43 6.41 -1.51
CA TYR A 151 -15.13 7.53 -0.89
C TYR A 151 -16.63 7.41 -1.11
N PHE A 152 -17.43 8.01 -0.23
CA PHE A 152 -18.87 8.13 -0.46
C PHE A 152 -19.13 9.43 -1.22
N ASN A 153 -19.85 9.36 -2.34
CA ASN A 153 -20.30 10.56 -3.04
C ASN A 153 -21.44 11.27 -2.28
N GLU A 154 -21.91 12.40 -2.81
CA GLU A 154 -23.05 13.16 -2.26
C GLU A 154 -24.34 12.35 -2.12
N ASN A 155 -24.46 11.23 -2.85
CA ASN A 155 -25.58 10.30 -2.80
C ASN A 155 -25.34 9.10 -1.87
N LEU A 156 -24.28 9.13 -1.05
CA LEU A 156 -23.86 8.02 -0.16
C LEU A 156 -23.56 6.71 -0.89
N GLU A 157 -23.19 6.78 -2.17
CA GLU A 157 -22.73 5.63 -2.92
C GLU A 157 -21.22 5.49 -2.74
N LEU A 158 -20.77 4.26 -2.45
CA LEU A 158 -19.35 3.94 -2.40
C LEU A 158 -18.78 4.04 -3.82
N ARG A 159 -17.87 4.98 -4.04
CA ARG A 159 -17.16 5.20 -5.29
C ARG A 159 -15.70 4.84 -5.12
N TYR A 160 -15.12 4.29 -6.19
CA TYR A 160 -13.69 4.10 -6.32
C TYR A 160 -13.06 5.40 -6.82
N HIS A 161 -11.96 5.81 -6.20
CA HIS A 161 -11.17 6.94 -6.71
C HIS A 161 -10.37 6.47 -7.92
N GLU A 162 -10.73 6.96 -9.11
CA GLU A 162 -10.01 6.66 -10.34
C GLU A 162 -8.62 7.32 -10.28
N LYS A 163 -7.58 6.57 -10.69
CA LYS A 163 -6.20 7.07 -10.66
C LYS A 163 -6.08 8.35 -11.48
N ASN A 164 -5.57 9.41 -10.87
CA ASN A 164 -5.28 10.67 -11.54
C ASN A 164 -3.77 10.91 -11.63
N GLN A 165 -3.29 11.24 -12.84
CA GLN A 165 -1.90 11.61 -13.10
C GLN A 165 -1.71 13.13 -13.24
N ASN A 166 -2.80 13.88 -13.46
CA ASN A 166 -2.79 15.32 -13.63
C ASN A 166 -3.27 16.03 -12.34
N PRO A 167 -2.35 16.57 -11.51
CA PRO A 167 -2.69 17.30 -10.28
C PRO A 167 -3.56 18.55 -10.50
N ASN A 168 -3.66 19.02 -11.74
CA ASN A 168 -4.33 20.26 -12.14
C ASN A 168 -5.57 19.99 -13.01
N ASP A 169 -6.11 18.76 -12.98
CA ASP A 169 -7.37 18.47 -13.65
C ASP A 169 -8.51 19.20 -12.93
N GLU A 170 -8.98 20.29 -13.53
CA GLU A 170 -10.06 21.12 -12.99
C GLU A 170 -11.41 20.39 -12.99
N THR A 171 -11.54 19.31 -13.77
CA THR A 171 -12.76 18.51 -13.85
C THR A 171 -12.84 17.46 -12.75
N ASP A 172 -11.71 17.11 -12.14
CA ASP A 172 -11.63 16.18 -11.02
C ASP A 172 -11.37 16.95 -9.71
N PRO A 173 -12.37 17.09 -8.82
CA PRO A 173 -12.20 17.77 -7.53
C PRO A 173 -11.26 17.03 -6.57
N LEU A 174 -10.85 15.81 -6.92
CA LEU A 174 -9.90 14.98 -6.20
C LEU A 174 -8.52 14.94 -6.87
N SER A 175 -8.28 15.73 -7.94
CA SER A 175 -7.05 15.67 -8.75
C SER A 175 -5.76 15.95 -7.99
N ASN A 176 -5.83 16.74 -6.93
CA ASN A 176 -4.70 17.05 -6.04
C ASN A 176 -4.76 16.28 -4.72
N LYS A 177 -5.48 15.17 -4.70
CA LYS A 177 -5.60 14.29 -3.56
C LYS A 177 -4.98 12.95 -3.93
N TRP A 178 -4.17 12.41 -3.02
CA TRP A 178 -3.30 11.28 -3.35
C TRP A 178 -3.49 10.16 -2.33
N TYR A 179 -3.69 8.93 -2.81
CA TYR A 179 -3.42 7.75 -2.01
C TYR A 179 -2.03 7.17 -2.32
N CYS A 180 -1.50 6.37 -1.40
CA CYS A 180 -0.11 5.92 -1.39
C CYS A 180 0.40 5.34 -2.73
N THR A 181 -0.34 4.41 -3.35
CA THR A 181 0.04 3.81 -4.64
C THR A 181 -0.18 4.76 -5.82
N GLU A 182 -1.19 5.63 -5.79
CA GLU A 182 -1.44 6.62 -6.85
C GLU A 182 -0.34 7.67 -6.95
N LEU A 183 0.14 8.20 -5.83
CA LEU A 183 1.25 9.17 -5.84
C LEU A 183 2.45 8.61 -6.59
N ILE A 184 2.83 7.38 -6.27
CA ILE A 184 4.00 6.72 -6.86
C ILE A 184 3.72 6.34 -8.31
N TRP A 185 2.53 5.81 -8.62
CA TRP A 185 2.11 5.57 -10.00
C TRP A 185 2.23 6.84 -10.86
N ALA A 186 1.62 7.95 -10.41
CA ALA A 186 1.60 9.21 -11.13
C ALA A 186 3.00 9.81 -11.28
N ALA A 187 3.87 9.67 -10.26
CA ALA A 187 5.24 10.13 -10.32
C ALA A 187 6.00 9.52 -11.52
N PHE A 188 5.86 8.22 -11.75
CA PHE A 188 6.51 7.52 -12.87
C PHE A 188 5.73 7.60 -14.18
N MET A 189 4.40 7.59 -14.14
CA MET A 189 3.56 7.69 -15.33
C MET A 189 3.76 9.02 -16.05
N ASN A 190 3.94 10.13 -15.31
CA ASN A 190 4.30 11.43 -15.88
C ASN A 190 5.69 11.44 -16.57
N GLN A 191 6.52 10.42 -16.34
CA GLN A 191 7.80 10.22 -17.01
C GLN A 191 7.72 9.16 -18.13
N GLY A 192 6.51 8.70 -18.47
CA GLY A 192 6.29 7.68 -19.49
C GLY A 192 6.48 6.23 -19.01
N ILE A 193 6.61 6.01 -17.69
CA ILE A 193 6.72 4.67 -17.10
C ILE A 193 5.43 4.28 -16.40
N ASN A 194 4.70 3.34 -16.96
CA ASN A 194 3.53 2.76 -16.32
C ASN A 194 3.95 1.64 -15.36
N ILE A 195 3.81 1.87 -14.05
CA ILE A 195 4.04 0.85 -13.03
C ILE A 195 2.71 0.13 -12.78
N ASP A 196 2.65 -1.15 -13.14
CA ASP A 196 1.51 -1.99 -12.77
C ASP A 196 1.69 -2.50 -11.33
N PHE A 197 0.73 -2.14 -10.48
CA PHE A 197 0.66 -2.58 -9.09
C PHE A 197 -0.21 -3.82 -8.90
N ASN A 198 -0.78 -4.38 -9.98
CA ASN A 198 -1.68 -5.53 -9.94
C ASN A 198 -0.95 -6.89 -9.98
N ASP A 199 0.36 -6.91 -10.22
CA ASP A 199 1.16 -8.15 -10.35
C ASP A 199 1.82 -8.61 -9.02
N GLY A 200 1.39 -8.06 -7.87
CA GLY A 200 1.91 -8.37 -6.52
C GLY A 200 1.03 -9.31 -5.68
#